data_AF-A0A921HQ61-F1
#
_entry.id   AF-A0A921HQ61-F1
#
_cell.length_a   1.000
_cell.length_b   1.000
_cell.length_c   1.000
_cell.angle_alpha   90.00
_cell.angle_beta   90.00
_cell.angle_gamma   90.00
#
_symmetry.space_group_name_H-M   'P 1'
#
loop_
_entity.id
_entity.type
_entity.pdbx_description
1 polymer ?
#
loop_
_entity_poly.entity_id
_entity_poly.type
_entity_poly.pdbx_seq_one_letter_code
_entity_poly.pdbx_strand_id
1 'polypeptide(L)'
;RAIIEFTLTLFKLDNVRFNGNFALITGKLGSYSIHLGSGVIHQNGGTQISVLPVHSQQRGRLFLPFVDDDPKTAEILTKVLFFAEDNKIKDPFILQQICPQK
;
A
#
# COMPACT_ATOMS: atom_id res chain seq x y z
N ARG A 1 -11.75 3.67 -1.85
CA ARG A 1 -11.67 4.20 -0.46
C ARG A 1 -12.38 3.30 0.56
N ALA A 2 -13.71 3.12 0.48
CA ALA A 2 -14.48 2.36 1.47
C ALA A 2 -13.93 0.93 1.73
N ILE A 3 -13.53 0.22 0.68
CA ILE A 3 -12.91 -1.11 0.79
C ILE A 3 -11.63 -1.05 1.63
N ILE A 4 -10.77 -0.06 1.39
CA ILE A 4 -9.51 0.11 2.13
C ILE A 4 -9.82 0.41 3.60
N GLU A 5 -10.77 1.32 3.90
CA GLU A 5 -11.18 1.63 5.29
C GLU A 5 -11.70 0.38 6.03
N PHE A 6 -12.54 -0.42 5.38
CA PHE A 6 -13.02 -1.68 5.95
C PHE A 6 -11.87 -2.67 6.21
N THR A 7 -10.97 -2.84 5.24
CA THR A 7 -9.82 -3.73 5.38
C THR A 7 -8.88 -3.28 6.50
N LEU A 8 -8.57 -1.98 6.61
CA LEU A 8 -7.75 -1.44 7.68
C LEU A 8 -8.35 -1.72 9.06
N THR A 9 -9.67 -1.57 9.19
CA THR A 9 -10.41 -1.91 10.42
C THR A 9 -10.28 -3.39 10.76
N LEU A 10 -10.42 -4.27 9.76
CA LEU A 10 -10.29 -5.73 9.92
C LEU A 10 -8.89 -6.12 10.42
N PHE A 11 -7.84 -5.48 9.90
CA PHE A 11 -6.45 -5.71 10.30
C PHE A 11 -6.01 -4.90 11.53
N LYS A 12 -6.90 -4.08 12.11
CA LYS A 12 -6.62 -3.18 13.25
C LYS A 12 -5.46 -2.22 12.98
N LEU A 13 -5.41 -1.68 11.76
CA LEU A 13 -4.44 -0.66 11.34
C LEU A 13 -5.07 0.73 11.45
N ASP A 14 -4.50 1.58 12.30
CA ASP A 14 -4.96 2.94 12.59
C ASP A 14 -3.99 4.03 12.07
N ASN A 15 -2.88 3.60 11.47
CA ASN A 15 -1.82 4.47 10.97
C ASN A 15 -2.01 4.94 9.52
N VAL A 16 -3.27 4.93 9.04
CA VAL A 16 -3.65 5.40 7.70
C VAL A 16 -4.77 6.43 7.81
N ARG A 17 -4.55 7.60 7.19
CA ARG A 17 -5.54 8.68 7.09
C ARG A 17 -5.83 8.98 5.62
N PHE A 18 -7.04 9.43 5.32
CA PHE A 18 -7.42 9.79 3.95
C PHE A 18 -7.52 11.30 3.80
N ASN A 19 -6.93 11.84 2.75
CA ASN A 19 -7.04 13.26 2.37
C ASN A 19 -7.24 13.37 0.86
N GLY A 20 -8.44 13.78 0.43
CA GLY A 20 -8.82 13.80 -0.98
C GLY A 20 -8.61 12.44 -1.64
N ASN A 21 -7.79 12.41 -2.70
CA ASN A 21 -7.44 11.20 -3.45
C ASN A 21 -6.20 10.46 -2.91
N PHE A 22 -5.79 10.71 -1.67
CA PHE A 22 -4.58 10.12 -1.10
C PHE A 22 -4.87 9.34 0.18
N ALA A 23 -4.19 8.20 0.33
CA ALA A 23 -3.98 7.53 1.61
C ALA A 23 -2.62 7.97 2.17
N LEU A 24 -2.64 8.63 3.32
CA LEU A 24 -1.48 9.09 4.07
C LEU A 24 -1.17 8.06 5.15
N ILE A 25 0.04 7.50 5.12
CA ILE A 25 0.44 6.38 5.97
C ILE A 25 1.61 6.82 6.84
N THR A 26 1.54 6.53 8.14
CA THR A 26 2.65 6.68 9.08
C THR A 26 3.19 5.29 9.42
N GLY A 27 4.21 4.85 8.67
CA GLY A 27 4.92 3.60 8.93
C GLY A 27 6.00 3.78 10.00
N LYS A 28 6.76 2.70 10.26
CA LYS A 28 7.90 2.70 11.19
C LYS A 28 9.20 3.14 10.53
N LEU A 29 9.37 2.87 9.23
CA LEU A 29 10.55 3.25 8.45
C LEU A 29 10.38 4.60 7.76
N GLY A 30 9.13 5.03 7.52
CA GLY A 30 8.85 6.28 6.85
C GLY A 30 7.38 6.70 6.91
N SER A 31 7.09 7.87 6.35
CA SER A 31 5.72 8.32 6.09
C SER A 31 5.50 8.38 4.59
N TYR A 32 4.31 7.97 4.15
CA TYR A 32 4.01 7.75 2.74
C TYR A 32 2.68 8.39 2.33
N SER A 33 2.58 8.73 1.05
CA SER A 33 1.34 9.11 0.39
C SER A 33 1.11 8.20 -0.80
N ILE A 34 -0.06 7.57 -0.87
CA ILE A 34 -0.47 6.70 -1.97
C ILE A 34 -1.67 7.33 -2.67
N HIS A 35 -1.53 7.60 -3.97
CA HIS A 35 -2.64 8.12 -4.78
C HIS A 35 -3.66 7.00 -5.09
N LEU A 36 -4.91 7.20 -4.70
CA LEU A 36 -6.00 6.22 -4.77
C LEU A 36 -6.53 5.97 -6.19
N GLY A 37 -6.11 6.75 -7.18
CA GLY A 37 -6.42 6.47 -8.59
C GLY A 37 -5.28 5.76 -9.34
N SER A 38 -4.02 6.13 -9.06
CA SER A 38 -2.86 5.67 -9.84
C SER A 38 -1.99 4.65 -9.09
N GLY A 39 -2.15 4.49 -7.78
CA GLY A 39 -1.29 3.63 -6.95
C GLY A 39 0.16 4.09 -6.87
N VAL A 40 0.46 5.32 -7.28
CA VAL A 40 1.79 5.92 -7.13
C VAL A 40 2.04 6.17 -5.64
N ILE A 41 3.24 5.78 -5.18
CA ILE A 41 3.68 5.92 -3.79
C ILE A 41 4.75 7.00 -3.74
N HIS A 42 4.60 7.97 -2.86
CA HIS A 42 5.64 8.92 -2.50
C HIS A 42 6.01 8.77 -1.03
N GLN A 43 7.30 8.85 -0.71
CA GLN A 43 7.73 9.10 0.65
C GLN A 43 7.59 10.60 0.95
N ASN A 44 7.08 10.95 2.13
CA ASN A 44 6.95 12.34 2.54
C ASN A 44 8.33 13.01 2.54
N GLY A 45 8.46 14.12 1.80
CA GLY A 45 9.73 14.85 1.65
C GLY A 45 10.78 14.11 0.81
N GLY A 46 10.43 12.99 0.19
CA GLY A 46 11.33 12.15 -0.62
C GLY A 46 10.82 11.92 -2.04
N THR A 47 11.38 10.91 -2.70
CA THR A 47 11.05 10.56 -4.08
C THR A 47 9.85 9.59 -4.16
N GLN A 48 9.42 9.33 -5.39
CA GLN A 48 8.52 8.22 -5.68
C GLN A 48 9.19 6.89 -5.32
N ILE A 49 8.44 5.96 -4.72
CA ILE A 49 8.89 4.59 -4.44
C ILE A 49 8.33 3.65 -5.50
N SER A 50 9.22 2.92 -6.15
CA SER A 50 8.88 1.90 -7.15
C SER A 50 8.65 0.57 -6.47
N VAL A 51 7.42 0.07 -6.58
CA VAL A 51 7.01 -1.28 -6.17
C VAL A 51 6.45 -1.98 -7.39
N LEU A 52 7.16 -3.00 -7.87
CA LEU A 52 6.75 -3.79 -9.02
C LEU A 52 5.67 -4.79 -8.60
N PRO A 53 4.49 -4.79 -9.25
CA PRO A 53 3.50 -5.83 -9.00
C PRO A 53 4.04 -7.17 -9.51
N VAL A 54 4.20 -8.13 -8.60
CA VAL A 54 4.42 -9.54 -8.99
C VAL A 54 3.04 -10.16 -9.19
N HIS A 55 2.57 -10.20 -10.43
CA HIS A 55 1.33 -10.86 -10.78
C HIS A 55 1.51 -12.38 -10.67
N SER A 56 1.41 -12.96 -9.48
CA SER A 56 1.23 -14.40 -9.39
C SER A 56 -0.16 -14.73 -9.93
N GLN A 57 -0.22 -15.33 -11.12
CA GLN A 57 -1.45 -15.80 -11.77
C GLN A 57 -2.15 -16.95 -11.01
N GLN A 58 -1.77 -17.26 -9.77
CA GLN A 58 -2.55 -18.17 -8.95
C GLN A 58 -3.59 -17.38 -8.15
N ARG A 59 -4.71 -17.07 -8.81
CA ARG A 59 -5.98 -16.79 -8.13
C ARG A 59 -6.39 -18.04 -7.34
N GLY A 60 -5.82 -18.23 -6.16
CA GLY A 60 -6.49 -18.99 -5.10
C GLY A 60 -7.82 -18.29 -4.89
N ARG A 61 -8.92 -18.94 -5.30
CA ARG A 61 -10.27 -18.38 -5.29
C ARG A 61 -10.69 -18.00 -3.87
N LEU A 62 -10.32 -16.81 -3.40
CA LEU A 62 -11.01 -16.15 -2.30
C LEU A 62 -12.07 -15.26 -2.95
N PHE A 63 -13.23 -15.85 -3.25
CA PHE A 63 -14.41 -15.10 -3.67
C PHE A 63 -14.86 -14.22 -2.48
N LEU A 64 -14.54 -12.93 -2.53
CA LEU A 64 -15.35 -11.94 -1.82
C LEU A 64 -16.52 -11.59 -2.74
N PRO A 65 -17.77 -11.94 -2.41
CA PRO A 65 -18.91 -11.81 -3.32
C PRO A 65 -19.33 -10.36 -3.63
N PHE A 66 -18.58 -9.35 -3.17
CA PHE A 66 -18.98 -7.93 -3.23
C PHE A 66 -17.83 -6.95 -3.53
N VAL A 67 -16.65 -7.40 -3.98
CA VAL A 67 -15.51 -6.50 -4.23
C VAL A 67 -15.02 -6.68 -5.66
N ASP A 68 -15.09 -5.59 -6.43
CA ASP A 68 -14.70 -5.50 -7.83
C ASP A 68 -13.44 -6.32 -8.15
N ASP A 69 -13.52 -7.09 -9.23
CA ASP A 69 -12.40 -7.75 -9.91
C ASP A 69 -11.36 -6.74 -10.48
N ASP A 70 -11.42 -5.47 -10.07
CA ASP A 70 -10.56 -4.39 -10.54
C ASP A 70 -9.12 -4.61 -10.06
N PRO A 71 -8.18 -4.94 -10.97
CA PRO A 71 -6.78 -5.15 -10.60
C PRO A 71 -6.17 -3.91 -9.95
N LYS A 72 -6.68 -2.71 -10.28
CA LYS A 72 -6.15 -1.48 -9.73
C LYS A 72 -6.48 -1.30 -8.25
N THR A 73 -7.70 -1.62 -7.87
CA THR A 73 -8.16 -1.61 -6.48
C THR A 73 -7.35 -2.61 -5.64
N ALA A 74 -7.12 -3.82 -6.17
CA ALA A 74 -6.29 -4.82 -5.49
C ALA A 74 -4.83 -4.36 -5.33
N GLU A 75 -4.25 -3.75 -6.38
CA GLU A 75 -2.91 -3.18 -6.35
C GLU A 75 -2.79 -2.09 -5.27
N ILE A 76 -3.72 -1.14 -5.24
CA ILE A 76 -3.72 -0.02 -4.28
C ILE A 76 -3.92 -0.52 -2.86
N LEU A 77 -4.88 -1.43 -2.64
CA LEU A 77 -5.12 -2.02 -1.32
C LEU A 77 -3.86 -2.74 -0.80
N THR A 78 -3.22 -3.54 -1.66
CA THR A 78 -1.98 -4.25 -1.32
C THR A 78 -0.88 -3.27 -0.96
N LYS A 79 -0.69 -2.20 -1.73
CA LYS A 79 0.31 -1.16 -1.42
C LYS A 79 0.01 -0.46 -0.09
N VAL A 80 -1.23 -0.10 0.19
CA VAL A 80 -1.60 0.52 1.47
C VAL A 80 -1.25 -0.39 2.65
N LEU A 81 -1.63 -1.67 2.59
CA LEU A 81 -1.31 -2.63 3.65
C LEU A 81 0.19 -2.86 3.79
N PHE A 82 0.90 -2.97 2.67
CA PHE A 82 2.35 -3.21 2.64
C PHE A 82 3.14 -2.08 3.29
N PHE A 83 2.77 -0.81 3.05
CA PHE A 83 3.43 0.34 3.65
C PHE A 83 2.92 0.68 5.07
N ALA A 84 1.69 0.29 5.42
CA ALA A 84 1.19 0.42 6.78
C ALA A 84 1.98 -0.48 7.76
N GLU A 85 2.54 -1.59 7.27
CA GLU A 85 3.42 -2.49 8.01
C GLU A 85 4.84 -2.53 7.44
N ASP A 86 5.39 -1.36 7.07
CA ASP A 86 6.69 -1.23 6.39
C ASP A 86 7.87 -1.92 7.11
N ASN A 87 7.79 -2.12 8.43
CA ASN A 87 8.78 -2.87 9.21
C ASN A 87 8.83 -4.37 8.91
N LYS A 88 7.84 -4.89 8.16
CA LYS A 88 7.82 -6.27 7.68
C LYS A 88 8.39 -6.41 6.26
N ILE A 89 8.70 -5.29 5.59
CA ILE A 89 9.29 -5.30 4.25
C ILE A 89 10.68 -5.92 4.33
N LYS A 90 10.92 -6.93 3.49
CA LYS A 90 12.21 -7.63 3.37
C LYS A 90 12.90 -7.42 2.03
N ASP A 91 12.18 -6.84 1.06
CA ASP A 91 12.73 -6.59 -0.26
C ASP A 91 13.82 -5.51 -0.17
N PRO A 92 15.09 -5.83 -0.47
CA PRO A 92 16.19 -4.89 -0.34
C PRO A 92 16.07 -3.70 -1.30
N PHE A 93 15.46 -3.89 -2.47
CA PHE A 93 15.25 -2.81 -3.44
C PHE A 93 14.24 -1.78 -2.93
N ILE A 94 13.18 -2.23 -2.23
CA ILE A 94 12.21 -1.32 -1.60
C ILE A 94 12.85 -0.65 -0.37
N LEU A 95 13.55 -1.42 0.48
CA LEU A 95 14.20 -0.88 1.67
C LEU A 95 15.25 0.20 1.33
N GLN A 96 16.03 0.00 0.28
CA GLN A 96 17.03 0.99 -0.18
C GLN A 96 16.38 2.30 -0.63
N GLN A 97 15.16 2.26 -1.17
CA GLN A 97 14.41 3.46 -1.57
C GLN A 97 13.84 4.22 -0.36
N ILE A 98 13.41 3.51 0.70
CA ILE A 98 12.83 4.13 1.91
C ILE A 98 13.92 4.72 2.80
N CYS A 99 14.98 3.95 3.03
CA CYS A 99 16.10 4.29 3.91
C CYS A 99 17.40 3.95 3.17
N PRO A 100 17.92 4.85 2.32
CA PRO A 100 19.20 4.64 1.67
C PRO A 100 20.29 4.48 2.74
N GLN A 101 20.97 3.33 2.77
CA GLN A 101 22.17 3.21 3.58
C GLN A 101 23.23 4.13 2.98
N LYS A 102 23.77 5.05 3.79
CA LYS A 102 24.89 5.91 3.42
C LYS A 102 26.17 5.11 3.25
#